data_AF-A0A9D5GLZ2-F1
#
_entry.id   AF-A0A9D5GLZ2-F1
#
_cell.length_a   1.000
_cell.length_b   1.000
_cell.length_c   1.000
_cell.angle_alpha   90.00
_cell.angle_beta   90.00
_cell.angle_gamma   90.00
#
_symmetry.space_group_name_H-M   'P 1'
#
loop_
_entity.id
_entity.type
_entity.pdbx_description
1 polymer ?
#
loop_
_entity_poly.entity_id
_entity_poly.type
_entity_poly.pdbx_seq_one_letter_code
_entity_poly.pdbx_strand_id
1 'polypeptide(L)'
;MSGNARTWRAALVAGIALAVCPIAADAHEKWFIDAGKYPLRWDLFFSAGPLACVIAVAALTAALAYLWRARGQRDFIPPPEHFGATPQGRRIVYALLPLIIGLHVAIPLFYNGSHGVLLSPSVRLHGAPAYLCGLVEIWVALSLFYGGFTRLAALALAALWIAGIALAGLQSMLDSALYLGVAAFFFLAARGPIAIDRFMFPRLEPPPAFARYAVTALRVGIGTSFIIVAFTEKRANLPLALAFL
;
A
#
# COMPACT_ATOMS: atom_id res chain seq x y z
N MET A 1 5.71 -7.97 43.33
CA MET A 1 5.28 -7.92 41.91
C MET A 1 4.76 -6.53 41.52
N SER A 2 5.47 -5.44 41.83
CA SER A 2 4.98 -4.05 41.65
C SER A 2 5.77 -3.20 40.62
N GLY A 3 6.83 -3.75 40.01
CA GLY A 3 7.72 -2.99 39.11
C GLY A 3 7.16 -2.75 37.69
N ASN A 4 6.27 -3.59 37.19
CA ASN A 4 5.79 -3.50 35.80
C ASN A 4 4.70 -2.44 35.58
N ALA A 5 3.87 -2.13 36.56
CA ALA A 5 2.72 -1.22 36.35
C ALA A 5 3.15 0.22 36.02
N ARG A 6 4.35 0.65 36.47
CA ARG A 6 4.87 2.00 36.26
C ARG A 6 5.41 2.19 34.83
N THR A 7 6.07 1.18 34.27
CA THR A 7 6.60 1.22 32.90
C THR A 7 5.48 1.16 31.86
N TRP A 8 4.41 0.39 32.13
CA TRP A 8 3.21 0.37 31.27
C TRP A 8 2.50 1.72 31.22
N ARG A 9 2.32 2.39 32.37
CA ARG A 9 1.68 3.71 32.41
C ARG A 9 2.50 4.78 31.67
N ALA A 10 3.82 4.76 31.80
CA ALA A 10 4.70 5.69 31.09
C ALA A 10 4.68 5.49 29.56
N ALA A 11 4.71 4.24 29.10
CA ALA A 11 4.64 3.92 27.67
C ALA A 11 3.26 4.26 27.06
N LEU A 12 2.18 4.04 27.83
CA LEU A 12 0.82 4.31 27.40
C LEU A 12 0.53 5.82 27.37
N VAL A 13 1.05 6.58 28.34
CA VAL A 13 0.99 8.04 28.33
C VAL A 13 1.85 8.64 27.21
N ALA A 14 3.05 8.09 26.94
CA ALA A 14 3.87 8.52 25.81
C ALA A 14 3.20 8.21 24.45
N GLY A 15 2.55 7.05 24.33
CA GLY A 15 1.77 6.68 23.14
C GLY A 15 0.53 7.55 22.92
N ILE A 16 -0.18 7.91 24.00
CA ILE A 16 -1.32 8.84 23.93
C ILE A 16 -0.83 10.26 23.62
N ALA A 17 0.27 10.72 24.21
CA ALA A 17 0.83 12.04 23.94
C ALA A 17 1.30 12.19 22.48
N LEU A 18 1.79 11.11 21.86
CA LEU A 18 2.10 11.07 20.42
C LEU A 18 0.84 11.06 19.54
N ALA A 19 -0.28 10.51 20.02
CA ALA A 19 -1.55 10.42 19.29
C ALA A 19 -2.40 11.70 19.34
N VAL A 20 -2.12 12.63 20.27
CA VAL A 20 -2.91 13.86 20.48
C VAL A 20 -2.36 15.07 19.71
N CYS A 21 -1.37 14.89 18.82
CA CYS A 21 -1.05 15.95 17.86
C CYS A 21 -2.25 16.16 16.92
N PRO A 22 -2.70 17.41 16.67
CA PRO A 22 -3.80 17.66 15.77
C PRO A 22 -3.39 17.18 14.37
N ILE A 23 -4.02 16.09 13.93
CA ILE A 23 -3.85 15.56 12.58
C ILE A 23 -4.79 16.40 11.72
N ALA A 24 -4.30 17.51 11.19
CA ALA A 24 -4.85 18.03 9.94
C ALA A 24 -4.61 16.91 8.91
N ALA A 25 -5.61 16.05 8.74
CA ALA A 25 -5.61 15.01 7.73
C ALA A 25 -5.91 15.69 6.40
N ASP A 26 -4.92 16.42 5.89
CA ASP A 26 -4.98 16.99 4.55
C ASP A 26 -4.94 15.85 3.53
N ALA A 27 -5.83 15.93 2.55
CA ALA A 27 -5.90 14.99 1.46
C ALA A 27 -4.58 14.98 0.65
N HIS A 28 -4.33 13.90 -0.10
CA HIS A 28 -3.13 13.76 -0.93
C HIS A 28 -3.01 14.92 -1.91
N GLU A 29 -2.07 15.82 -1.66
CA GLU A 29 -1.97 17.11 -2.35
C GLU A 29 -1.76 16.91 -3.86
N LYS A 30 -0.98 15.89 -4.22
CA LYS A 30 -0.68 15.52 -5.61
C LYS A 30 -1.89 14.99 -6.39
N TRP A 31 -2.99 14.67 -5.71
CA TRP A 31 -4.24 14.22 -6.35
C TRP A 31 -5.11 15.40 -6.79
N PHE A 32 -4.93 16.57 -6.18
CA PHE A 32 -5.76 17.76 -6.44
C PHE A 32 -4.98 18.87 -7.14
N ILE A 33 -3.66 18.92 -6.94
CA ILE A 33 -2.79 19.97 -7.49
C ILE A 33 -1.74 19.33 -8.41
N ASP A 34 -1.41 20.04 -9.49
CA ASP A 34 -0.31 19.67 -10.38
C ASP A 34 1.04 19.80 -9.65
N ALA A 35 1.51 18.67 -9.14
CA ALA A 35 2.74 18.54 -8.38
C ALA A 35 4.00 18.86 -9.21
N GLY A 36 3.92 18.83 -10.55
CA GLY A 36 5.04 19.17 -11.43
C GLY A 36 5.52 20.62 -11.26
N LYS A 37 4.68 21.49 -10.70
CA LYS A 37 4.99 22.90 -10.43
C LYS A 37 5.83 23.11 -9.18
N TYR A 38 5.98 22.09 -8.34
CA TYR A 38 6.63 22.19 -7.04
C TYR A 38 7.80 21.19 -6.97
N PRO A 39 9.04 21.63 -7.21
CA PRO A 39 10.19 20.72 -7.24
C PRO A 39 10.50 20.17 -5.84
N LEU A 40 10.92 18.91 -5.78
CA LEU A 40 11.30 18.28 -4.52
C LEU A 40 12.64 18.83 -4.01
N ARG A 41 12.65 19.13 -2.72
CA ARG A 41 13.78 19.64 -1.97
C ARG A 41 14.31 18.59 -1.02
N TRP A 42 15.15 17.69 -1.55
CA TRP A 42 15.80 16.63 -0.77
C TRP A 42 16.74 17.18 0.31
N ASP A 43 17.25 18.40 0.13
CA ASP A 43 18.02 19.11 1.16
C ASP A 43 17.22 19.31 2.45
N LEU A 44 15.91 19.53 2.35
CA LEU A 44 15.03 19.64 3.53
C LEU A 44 14.83 18.29 4.21
N PHE A 45 14.80 17.19 3.44
CA PHE A 45 14.70 15.84 4.01
C PHE A 45 15.92 15.48 4.86
N PHE A 46 17.13 15.85 4.41
CA PHE A 46 18.36 15.61 5.17
C PHE A 46 18.62 16.63 6.28
N SER A 47 17.68 17.55 6.54
CA SER A 47 17.76 18.41 7.71
C SER A 47 17.50 17.62 9.01
N ALA A 48 17.96 18.15 10.13
CA ALA A 48 17.91 17.45 11.42
C ALA A 48 16.48 17.06 11.84
N GLY A 49 15.47 17.87 11.49
CA GLY A 49 14.07 17.63 11.88
C GLY A 49 13.48 16.36 11.28
N PRO A 50 13.35 16.24 9.94
CA PRO A 50 12.80 15.05 9.30
C PRO A 50 13.64 13.79 9.58
N LEU A 51 14.97 13.89 9.62
CA LEU A 51 15.83 12.76 10.02
C LEU A 51 15.53 12.30 11.45
N ALA A 52 15.38 13.23 12.40
CA ALA A 52 15.01 12.87 13.77
C ALA A 52 13.65 12.17 13.82
N CYS A 53 12.66 12.62 13.04
CA CYS A 53 11.37 11.92 12.93
C CYS A 53 11.51 10.51 12.35
N VAL A 54 12.27 10.32 11.27
CA VAL A 54 12.54 9.00 10.66
C VAL A 54 13.19 8.08 11.69
N ILE A 55 14.24 8.55 12.36
CA ILE A 55 14.97 7.79 13.37
C ILE A 55 14.04 7.45 14.54
N ALA A 56 13.21 8.38 15.01
CA ALA A 56 12.27 8.16 16.10
C ALA A 56 11.22 7.09 15.74
N VAL A 57 10.63 7.15 14.54
CA VAL A 57 9.65 6.14 14.07
C VAL A 57 10.31 4.77 13.87
N ALA A 58 11.53 4.73 13.32
CA ALA A 58 12.29 3.51 13.16
C ALA A 58 12.66 2.89 14.51
N ALA A 59 13.13 3.69 15.47
CA ALA A 59 13.46 3.27 16.82
C ALA A 59 12.22 2.78 17.57
N LEU A 60 11.08 3.48 17.46
CA LEU A 60 9.81 3.05 18.03
C LEU A 60 9.35 1.72 17.44
N THR A 61 9.43 1.56 16.12
CA THR A 61 9.06 0.33 15.43
C THR A 61 9.97 -0.84 15.85
N ALA A 62 11.28 -0.60 15.94
CA ALA A 62 12.25 -1.58 16.43
C ALA A 62 12.00 -1.96 17.90
N ALA A 63 11.69 -0.98 18.76
CA ALA A 63 11.34 -1.21 20.16
C ALA A 63 10.05 -2.03 20.29
N LEU A 64 9.01 -1.71 19.52
CA LEU A 64 7.76 -2.48 19.48
C LEU A 64 7.99 -3.90 18.95
N ALA A 65 8.81 -4.08 17.92
CA ALA A 65 9.17 -5.38 17.40
C ALA A 65 9.99 -6.21 18.41
N TYR A 66 10.91 -5.57 19.13
CA TYR A 66 11.64 -6.20 20.22
C TYR A 66 10.71 -6.62 21.36
N LEU A 67 9.80 -5.75 21.80
CA LEU A 67 8.80 -6.05 22.82
C LEU A 67 7.87 -7.19 22.38
N TRP A 68 7.43 -7.20 21.12
CA TRP A 68 6.64 -8.29 20.56
C TRP A 68 7.37 -9.64 20.65
N ARG A 69 8.64 -9.67 20.25
CA ARG A 69 9.49 -10.87 20.35
C ARG A 69 9.72 -11.29 21.80
N ALA A 70 10.03 -10.34 22.69
CA ALA A 70 10.23 -10.59 24.11
C ALA A 70 8.96 -11.13 24.81
N ARG A 71 7.77 -10.79 24.29
CA ARG A 71 6.47 -11.33 24.73
C ARG A 71 6.12 -12.69 24.13
N GLY A 72 7.06 -13.34 23.44
CA GLY A 72 6.81 -14.61 22.77
C GLY A 72 5.86 -14.50 21.57
N GLN A 73 5.96 -13.39 20.80
CA GLN A 73 5.17 -13.13 19.60
C GLN A 73 3.65 -13.03 19.85
N ARG A 74 3.24 -12.72 21.09
CA ARG A 74 1.85 -12.44 21.40
C ARG A 74 1.44 -11.10 20.82
N ASP A 75 0.41 -11.11 19.99
CA ASP A 75 -0.12 -9.91 19.33
C ASP A 75 -0.56 -8.85 20.36
N PHE A 76 -0.31 -7.58 20.05
CA PHE A 76 -0.74 -6.46 20.89
C PHE A 76 -2.24 -6.19 20.78
N ILE A 77 -2.82 -6.53 19.64
CA ILE A 77 -4.24 -6.35 19.34
C ILE A 77 -4.92 -7.69 19.57
N PRO A 78 -6.02 -7.76 20.37
CA PRO A 78 -6.77 -8.98 20.54
C PRO A 78 -7.21 -9.50 19.18
N PRO A 79 -6.95 -10.77 18.84
CA PRO A 79 -7.36 -11.29 17.56
C PRO A 79 -8.90 -11.43 17.52
N PRO A 80 -9.52 -11.48 16.33
CA PRO A 80 -10.97 -11.37 16.14
C PRO A 80 -11.82 -12.32 17.01
N GLU A 81 -11.24 -13.45 17.42
CA GLU A 81 -11.80 -14.41 18.39
C GLU A 81 -12.34 -13.74 19.65
N HIS A 82 -11.60 -12.75 20.17
CA HIS A 82 -11.94 -12.06 21.41
C HIS A 82 -13.13 -11.10 21.25
N PHE A 83 -13.48 -10.78 20.00
CA PHE A 83 -14.64 -9.99 19.63
C PHE A 83 -15.81 -10.87 19.15
N GLY A 84 -15.75 -12.19 19.37
CA GLY A 84 -16.82 -13.13 19.03
C GLY A 84 -16.77 -13.66 17.59
N ALA A 85 -15.67 -13.47 16.86
CA ALA A 85 -15.56 -13.99 15.49
C ALA A 85 -15.49 -15.53 15.48
N THR A 86 -16.53 -16.16 14.93
CA THR A 86 -16.60 -17.62 14.76
C THR A 86 -15.56 -18.12 13.74
N PRO A 87 -15.08 -19.38 13.83
CA PRO A 87 -14.17 -19.95 12.84
C PRO A 87 -14.71 -19.90 11.41
N GLN A 88 -16.03 -20.08 11.25
CA GLN A 88 -16.72 -20.00 9.97
C GLN A 88 -16.68 -18.57 9.40
N GLY A 89 -17.01 -17.57 10.23
CA GLY A 89 -16.98 -16.17 9.82
C GLY A 89 -15.60 -15.72 9.36
N ARG A 90 -14.54 -16.12 10.07
CA ARG A 90 -13.16 -15.81 9.66
C ARG A 90 -12.80 -16.40 8.31
N ARG A 91 -13.17 -17.66 8.06
CA ARG A 91 -12.92 -18.32 6.76
C ARG A 91 -13.57 -17.55 5.62
N ILE A 92 -14.80 -17.09 5.81
CA ILE A 92 -15.52 -16.29 4.80
C ILE A 92 -14.79 -14.96 4.56
N VAL A 93 -14.43 -14.23 5.62
CA VAL A 93 -13.71 -12.95 5.48
C VAL A 93 -12.39 -13.12 4.74
N TYR A 94 -11.58 -14.11 5.11
CA TYR A 94 -10.32 -14.37 4.42
C TYR A 94 -10.50 -14.85 2.98
N ALA A 95 -11.57 -15.60 2.69
CA ALA A 95 -11.91 -16.01 1.33
C ALA A 95 -12.35 -14.84 0.45
N LEU A 96 -13.00 -13.82 1.02
CA LEU A 96 -13.44 -12.61 0.33
C LEU A 96 -12.36 -11.54 0.20
N LEU A 97 -11.25 -11.65 0.93
CA LEU A 97 -10.20 -10.63 0.91
C LEU A 97 -9.63 -10.38 -0.51
N PRO A 98 -9.30 -11.39 -1.33
CA PRO A 98 -8.89 -11.16 -2.72
C PRO A 98 -10.00 -10.53 -3.58
N LEU A 99 -11.27 -10.82 -3.26
CA LEU A 99 -12.42 -10.20 -3.93
C LEU A 99 -12.43 -8.68 -3.69
N ILE A 100 -12.38 -8.29 -2.42
CA ILE A 100 -12.41 -6.90 -1.98
C ILE A 100 -11.23 -6.12 -2.54
N ILE A 101 -10.01 -6.65 -2.39
CA ILE A 101 -8.78 -5.99 -2.89
C ILE A 101 -8.85 -5.81 -4.41
N GLY A 102 -9.29 -6.84 -5.15
CA GLY A 102 -9.31 -6.77 -6.61
C GLY A 102 -10.35 -5.78 -7.11
N LEU A 103 -11.52 -5.68 -6.47
CA LEU A 103 -12.52 -4.66 -6.79
C LEU A 103 -12.01 -3.26 -6.46
N HIS A 104 -11.41 -3.09 -5.28
CA HIS A 104 -10.88 -1.82 -4.82
C HIS A 104 -9.79 -1.27 -5.75
N VAL A 105 -8.95 -2.15 -6.32
CA VAL A 105 -7.85 -1.77 -7.21
C VAL A 105 -8.29 -1.67 -8.66
N ALA A 106 -9.22 -2.52 -9.12
CA ALA A 106 -9.68 -2.51 -10.50
C ALA A 106 -10.35 -1.19 -10.90
N ILE A 107 -11.16 -0.60 -10.00
CA ILE A 107 -11.90 0.63 -10.33
C ILE A 107 -10.94 1.81 -10.62
N PRO A 108 -9.95 2.13 -9.76
CA PRO A 108 -8.94 3.14 -10.08
C PRO A 108 -8.13 2.84 -11.33
N LEU A 109 -7.67 1.59 -11.53
CA LEU A 109 -6.89 1.22 -12.71
C LEU A 109 -7.69 1.42 -14.01
N PHE A 110 -8.96 1.06 -14.01
CA PHE A 110 -9.84 1.28 -15.15
C PHE A 110 -10.01 2.78 -15.46
N TYR A 111 -10.26 3.57 -14.41
CA TYR A 111 -10.39 5.02 -14.54
C TYR A 111 -9.11 5.67 -15.08
N ASN A 112 -7.95 5.35 -14.49
CA ASN A 112 -6.67 5.90 -14.89
C ASN A 112 -6.31 5.52 -16.33
N GLY A 113 -6.43 4.23 -16.67
CA GLY A 113 -6.13 3.74 -18.01
C GLY A 113 -7.00 4.38 -19.10
N SER A 114 -8.26 4.73 -18.80
CA SER A 114 -9.13 5.44 -19.74
C SER A 114 -8.82 6.93 -19.89
N HIS A 115 -8.07 7.52 -18.95
CA HIS A 115 -7.70 8.95 -18.94
C HIS A 115 -6.23 9.20 -19.30
N GLY A 116 -5.51 8.19 -19.80
CA GLY A 116 -4.08 8.34 -20.15
C GLY A 116 -3.18 8.59 -18.93
N VAL A 117 -3.64 8.16 -17.76
CA VAL A 117 -2.92 8.24 -16.50
C VAL A 117 -2.43 6.84 -16.15
N LEU A 118 -1.19 6.72 -15.67
CA LEU A 118 -0.59 5.43 -15.32
C LEU A 118 -0.64 5.20 -13.80
N LEU A 119 -1.44 4.23 -13.33
CA LEU A 119 -1.55 3.79 -11.92
C LEU A 119 -2.07 4.83 -10.91
N SER A 120 -1.66 6.09 -10.99
CA SER A 120 -1.97 7.14 -10.03
C SER A 120 -2.30 8.45 -10.74
N PRO A 121 -3.30 9.24 -10.29
CA PRO A 121 -3.73 10.51 -10.90
C PRO A 121 -2.61 11.52 -11.19
N SER A 122 -1.50 11.44 -10.46
CA SER A 122 -0.33 12.31 -10.60
C SER A 122 0.60 11.93 -11.76
N VAL A 123 0.42 10.75 -12.38
CA VAL A 123 1.28 10.24 -13.45
C VAL A 123 0.55 10.31 -14.79
N ARG A 124 0.58 11.50 -15.41
CA ARG A 124 0.00 11.71 -16.74
C ARG A 124 1.00 11.34 -17.83
N LEU A 125 0.59 10.47 -18.74
CA LEU A 125 1.34 10.14 -19.94
C LEU A 125 0.80 10.93 -21.14
N HIS A 126 1.65 11.14 -22.14
CA HIS A 126 1.28 11.82 -23.38
C HIS A 126 1.69 10.98 -24.59
N GLY A 127 0.94 11.10 -25.69
CA GLY A 127 1.24 10.41 -26.94
C GLY A 127 1.02 8.89 -26.89
N ALA A 128 1.78 8.15 -27.71
CA ALA A 128 1.61 6.70 -27.88
C ALA A 128 1.70 5.86 -26.58
N PRO A 129 2.62 6.16 -25.63
CA PRO A 129 2.70 5.41 -24.36
C PRO A 129 1.43 5.46 -23.52
N ALA A 130 0.68 6.57 -23.57
CA ALA A 130 -0.56 6.72 -22.81
C ALA A 130 -1.62 5.69 -23.23
N TYR A 131 -1.79 5.50 -24.55
CA TYR A 131 -2.76 4.54 -25.09
C TYR A 131 -2.34 3.09 -24.83
N LEU A 132 -1.05 2.77 -25.01
CA LEU A 132 -0.56 1.40 -24.80
C LEU A 132 -0.63 1.01 -23.32
N CYS A 133 -0.14 1.87 -22.42
CA CYS A 133 -0.20 1.61 -20.99
C CYS A 133 -1.65 1.58 -20.49
N GLY A 134 -2.48 2.52 -20.95
CA GLY A 134 -3.90 2.58 -20.59
C GLY A 134 -4.67 1.33 -21.02
N LEU A 135 -4.40 0.79 -22.22
CA LEU A 135 -5.00 -0.47 -22.68
C LEU A 135 -4.62 -1.65 -21.79
N VAL A 136 -3.33 -1.78 -21.43
CA VAL A 136 -2.86 -2.83 -20.53
C VAL A 136 -3.46 -2.64 -19.13
N GLU A 137 -3.57 -1.40 -18.65
CA GLU A 137 -4.13 -1.09 -17.33
C GLU A 137 -5.63 -1.42 -17.25
N ILE A 138 -6.40 -1.11 -18.29
CA ILE A 138 -7.80 -1.51 -18.43
C ILE A 138 -7.92 -3.05 -18.48
N TRP A 139 -7.07 -3.73 -19.25
CA TRP A 139 -7.07 -5.19 -19.30
C TRP A 139 -6.79 -5.79 -17.91
N VAL A 140 -5.78 -5.29 -17.20
CA VAL A 140 -5.49 -5.69 -15.82
C VAL A 140 -6.69 -5.43 -14.91
N ALA A 141 -7.31 -4.25 -14.99
CA ALA A 141 -8.46 -3.89 -14.19
C ALA A 141 -9.62 -4.88 -14.38
N LEU A 142 -10.00 -5.17 -15.63
CA LEU A 142 -11.08 -6.11 -15.94
C LEU A 142 -10.73 -7.54 -15.50
N SER A 143 -9.48 -7.96 -15.72
CA SER A 143 -8.98 -9.25 -15.24
C SER A 143 -9.11 -9.40 -13.73
N LEU A 144 -8.71 -8.39 -12.95
CA LEU A 144 -8.84 -8.40 -11.49
C LEU A 144 -10.30 -8.28 -11.04
N PHE A 145 -11.12 -7.49 -11.75
CA PHE A 145 -12.54 -7.32 -11.44
C PHE A 145 -13.31 -8.64 -11.58
N TYR A 146 -13.19 -9.30 -12.73
CA TYR A 146 -13.89 -10.56 -13.00
C TYR A 146 -13.17 -11.79 -12.43
N GLY A 147 -11.89 -11.67 -12.09
CA GLY A 147 -11.06 -12.80 -11.64
C GLY A 147 -10.67 -13.75 -12.76
N GLY A 148 -10.41 -13.21 -13.94
CA GLY A 148 -9.89 -13.91 -15.12
C GLY A 148 -8.47 -13.45 -15.46
N PHE A 149 -7.59 -14.38 -15.84
CA PHE A 149 -6.17 -14.19 -16.09
C PHE A 149 -5.41 -13.49 -14.96
N THR A 150 -5.82 -13.70 -13.70
CA THR A 150 -5.38 -12.95 -12.51
C THR A 150 -3.86 -12.90 -12.36
N ARG A 151 -3.15 -14.02 -12.57
CA ARG A 151 -1.69 -14.05 -12.45
C ARG A 151 -0.99 -13.37 -13.62
N LEU A 152 -1.54 -13.45 -14.82
CA LEU A 152 -1.02 -12.72 -15.97
C LEU A 152 -1.27 -11.21 -15.80
N ALA A 153 -2.43 -10.84 -15.28
CA ALA A 153 -2.76 -9.47 -14.91
C ALA A 153 -1.83 -8.94 -13.81
N ALA A 154 -1.51 -9.76 -12.81
CA ALA A 154 -0.52 -9.41 -11.79
C ALA A 154 0.88 -9.19 -12.38
N LEU A 155 1.32 -10.05 -13.31
CA LEU A 155 2.60 -9.87 -14.01
C LEU A 155 2.60 -8.61 -14.88
N ALA A 156 1.51 -8.35 -15.60
CA ALA A 156 1.35 -7.15 -16.40
C ALA A 156 1.32 -5.89 -15.54
N LEU A 157 0.69 -5.94 -14.36
CA LEU A 157 0.69 -4.83 -13.40
C LEU A 157 2.10 -4.53 -12.88
N ALA A 158 2.87 -5.57 -12.56
CA ALA A 158 4.28 -5.41 -12.17
C ALA A 158 5.12 -4.85 -13.33
N ALA A 159 4.89 -5.33 -14.57
CA ALA A 159 5.56 -4.82 -15.75
C ALA A 159 5.21 -3.36 -16.04
N LEU A 160 3.95 -2.95 -15.88
CA LEU A 160 3.51 -1.55 -15.98
C LEU A 160 4.21 -0.68 -14.94
N TRP A 161 4.30 -1.16 -13.69
CA TRP A 161 5.01 -0.43 -12.64
C TRP A 161 6.50 -0.24 -12.97
N ILE A 162 7.17 -1.27 -13.49
CA ILE A 162 8.57 -1.20 -13.92
C ILE A 162 8.73 -0.26 -15.12
N ALA A 163 7.88 -0.39 -16.14
CA ALA A 163 7.90 0.47 -17.33
C ALA A 163 7.66 1.94 -16.96
N GLY A 164 6.81 2.19 -15.97
CA GLY A 164 6.57 3.52 -15.43
C GLY A 164 7.82 4.20 -14.85
N ILE A 165 8.86 3.46 -14.44
CA ILE A 165 10.13 4.05 -14.02
C ILE A 165 10.78 4.80 -15.19
N ALA A 166 10.75 4.23 -16.38
CA ALA A 166 11.31 4.85 -17.59
C ALA A 166 10.42 5.99 -18.11
N LEU A 167 9.11 5.91 -17.94
CA LEU A 167 8.15 6.88 -18.48
C LEU A 167 7.89 8.09 -17.56
N ALA A 168 7.89 7.87 -16.25
CA ALA A 168 7.46 8.85 -15.25
C ALA A 168 8.46 9.05 -14.10
N GLY A 169 9.59 8.32 -14.13
CA GLY A 169 10.63 8.39 -13.13
C GLY A 169 10.39 7.49 -11.92
N LEU A 170 11.48 7.17 -11.22
CA LEU A 170 11.48 6.28 -10.06
C LEU A 170 10.58 6.79 -8.92
N GLN A 171 10.62 8.09 -8.64
CA GLN A 171 9.87 8.66 -7.52
C GLN A 171 8.36 8.47 -7.69
N SER A 172 7.81 8.76 -8.87
CA SER A 172 6.39 8.59 -9.18
C SER A 172 5.93 7.13 -9.01
N MET A 173 6.80 6.18 -9.36
CA MET A 173 6.53 4.76 -9.18
C MET A 173 6.63 4.32 -7.74
N LEU A 174 7.56 4.87 -6.97
CA LEU A 174 7.65 4.65 -5.52
C LEU A 174 6.43 5.21 -4.78
N ASP A 175 5.92 6.38 -5.18
CA ASP A 175 4.63 6.92 -4.69
C ASP A 175 3.49 5.90 -4.94
N SER A 176 3.57 5.16 -6.05
CA SER A 176 2.59 4.15 -6.48
C SER A 176 2.98 2.70 -6.15
N ALA A 177 3.90 2.49 -5.20
CA ALA A 177 4.42 1.15 -4.84
C ALA A 177 3.34 0.17 -4.33
N LEU A 178 2.18 0.67 -3.92
CA LEU A 178 1.03 -0.15 -3.55
C LEU A 178 0.63 -1.11 -4.66
N TYR A 179 0.69 -0.68 -5.93
CA TYR A 179 0.31 -1.51 -7.08
C TYR A 179 1.29 -2.65 -7.31
N LEU A 180 2.57 -2.46 -7.00
CA LEU A 180 3.56 -3.55 -7.00
C LEU A 180 3.27 -4.56 -5.87
N GLY A 181 2.84 -4.07 -4.69
CA GLY A 181 2.36 -4.94 -3.60
C GLY A 181 1.10 -5.72 -3.97
N VAL A 182 0.16 -5.10 -4.67
CA VAL A 182 -1.06 -5.75 -5.20
C VAL A 182 -0.71 -6.77 -6.28
N ALA A 183 0.21 -6.45 -7.19
CA ALA A 183 0.71 -7.39 -8.18
C ALA A 183 1.30 -8.63 -7.50
N ALA A 184 2.19 -8.45 -6.52
CA ALA A 184 2.76 -9.55 -5.75
C ALA A 184 1.68 -10.35 -5.01
N PHE A 185 0.69 -9.68 -4.40
CA PHE A 185 -0.44 -10.33 -3.74
C PHE A 185 -1.21 -11.25 -4.70
N PHE A 186 -1.64 -10.75 -5.85
CA PHE A 186 -2.43 -11.54 -6.81
C PHE A 186 -1.60 -12.60 -7.52
N PHE A 187 -0.29 -12.39 -7.68
CA PHE A 187 0.60 -13.44 -8.18
C PHE A 187 0.71 -14.62 -7.21
N LEU A 188 0.74 -14.35 -5.89
CA LEU A 188 0.93 -15.34 -4.84
C LEU A 188 -0.37 -16.00 -4.34
N ALA A 189 -1.48 -15.25 -4.28
CA ALA A 189 -2.77 -15.71 -3.74
C ALA A 189 -3.87 -15.91 -4.80
N ALA A 190 -3.70 -15.39 -6.02
CA ALA A 190 -4.75 -15.31 -7.04
C ALA A 190 -6.06 -14.66 -6.51
N ARG A 191 -7.17 -14.82 -7.24
CA ARG A 191 -8.47 -14.20 -6.92
C ARG A 191 -9.34 -15.00 -5.95
N GLY A 192 -8.81 -16.10 -5.41
CA GLY A 192 -9.50 -16.93 -4.42
C GLY A 192 -10.63 -17.79 -5.01
N PRO A 193 -11.58 -18.26 -4.18
CA PRO A 193 -12.49 -19.34 -4.55
C PRO A 193 -13.58 -18.96 -5.57
N ILE A 194 -13.84 -17.67 -5.79
CA ILE A 194 -14.90 -17.16 -6.68
C ILE A 194 -14.33 -16.70 -8.05
N ALA A 195 -13.07 -17.04 -8.36
CA ALA A 195 -12.42 -16.61 -9.59
C ALA A 195 -12.85 -17.43 -10.81
N ILE A 196 -13.09 -16.76 -11.95
CA ILE A 196 -13.33 -17.40 -13.25
C ILE A 196 -12.14 -18.29 -13.65
N ASP A 197 -10.92 -17.87 -13.32
CA ASP A 197 -9.69 -18.64 -13.55
C ASP A 197 -9.73 -20.04 -12.98
N ARG A 198 -10.39 -20.22 -11.83
CA ARG A 198 -10.46 -21.53 -11.20
C ARG A 198 -11.32 -22.51 -11.99
N PHE A 199 -12.32 -21.99 -12.69
CA PHE A 199 -13.21 -22.77 -13.55
C PHE A 199 -12.58 -23.03 -14.93
N MET A 200 -11.98 -22.01 -15.54
CA MET A 200 -11.48 -22.10 -16.92
C MET A 200 -9.99 -22.50 -17.03
N PHE A 201 -9.16 -22.13 -16.06
CA PHE A 201 -7.69 -22.27 -16.10
C PHE A 201 -7.09 -22.72 -14.75
N PRO A 202 -7.47 -23.90 -14.22
CA PRO A 202 -7.03 -24.35 -12.89
C PRO A 202 -5.49 -24.47 -12.74
N ARG A 203 -4.76 -24.66 -13.85
CA ARG A 203 -3.28 -24.69 -13.85
C ARG A 203 -2.63 -23.35 -13.50
N LEU A 204 -3.36 -22.25 -13.60
CA LEU A 204 -2.86 -20.94 -13.19
C LEU A 204 -2.98 -20.75 -11.68
N GLU A 205 -3.71 -21.58 -10.93
CA GLU A 205 -3.85 -21.42 -9.47
C GLU A 205 -2.50 -21.61 -8.76
N PRO A 206 -2.08 -20.68 -7.88
CA PRO A 206 -0.81 -20.78 -7.16
C PRO A 206 -0.87 -21.85 -6.06
N PRO A 207 0.27 -22.49 -5.74
CA PRO A 207 0.36 -23.41 -4.61
C PRO A 207 -0.10 -22.78 -3.28
N PRO A 208 -0.83 -23.51 -2.41
CA PRO A 208 -1.35 -22.99 -1.14
C PRO A 208 -0.26 -22.43 -0.20
N ALA A 209 0.96 -22.95 -0.31
CA ALA A 209 2.10 -22.51 0.49
C ALA A 209 2.48 -21.04 0.26
N PHE A 210 2.14 -20.45 -0.89
CA PHE A 210 2.46 -19.06 -1.20
C PHE A 210 1.48 -18.05 -0.61
N ALA A 211 0.26 -18.47 -0.27
CA ALA A 211 -0.77 -17.59 0.28
C ALA A 211 -0.32 -16.86 1.55
N ARG A 212 0.54 -17.48 2.37
CA ARG A 212 1.09 -16.88 3.60
C ARG A 212 1.96 -15.65 3.35
N TYR A 213 2.53 -15.52 2.14
CA TYR A 213 3.38 -14.38 1.77
C TYR A 213 2.60 -13.25 1.10
N ALA A 214 1.41 -13.53 0.55
CA ALA A 214 0.65 -12.56 -0.22
C ALA A 214 0.28 -11.32 0.61
N VAL A 215 -0.24 -11.52 1.83
CA VAL A 215 -0.58 -10.40 2.73
C VAL A 215 0.65 -9.61 3.14
N THR A 216 1.79 -10.28 3.36
CA THR A 216 3.05 -9.61 3.67
C THR A 216 3.52 -8.75 2.50
N ALA A 217 3.49 -9.27 1.27
CA ALA A 217 3.86 -8.51 0.08
C ALA A 217 2.97 -7.28 -0.12
N LEU A 218 1.66 -7.42 0.08
CA LEU A 218 0.71 -6.31 0.04
C LEU A 218 1.03 -5.25 1.09
N ARG A 219 1.28 -5.67 2.35
CA ARG A 219 1.65 -4.77 3.44
C ARG A 219 2.93 -4.00 3.16
N VAL A 220 3.93 -4.67 2.59
CA VAL A 220 5.19 -4.02 2.19
C VAL A 220 4.91 -2.96 1.12
N GLY A 221 4.17 -3.29 0.05
CA GLY A 221 3.87 -2.32 -1.01
C GLY A 221 3.06 -1.11 -0.53
N ILE A 222 2.01 -1.33 0.26
CA ILE A 222 1.20 -0.26 0.86
C ILE A 222 2.06 0.59 1.81
N GLY A 223 2.82 -0.06 2.70
CA GLY A 223 3.69 0.62 3.65
C GLY A 223 4.74 1.48 2.94
N THR A 224 5.38 0.94 1.90
CA THR A 224 6.34 1.69 1.07
C THR A 224 5.69 2.90 0.41
N SER A 225 4.51 2.74 -0.21
CA SER A 225 3.79 3.84 -0.85
C SER A 225 3.44 4.94 0.17
N PHE A 226 2.89 4.60 1.34
CA PHE A 226 2.59 5.58 2.38
C PHE A 226 3.82 6.29 2.93
N ILE A 227 4.91 5.55 3.16
CA ILE A 227 6.17 6.14 3.62
C ILE A 227 6.67 7.15 2.59
N ILE A 228 6.76 6.75 1.32
CA ILE A 228 7.29 7.61 0.26
C ILE A 228 6.41 8.83 0.07
N VAL A 229 5.08 8.66 -0.06
CA VAL A 229 4.14 9.77 -0.25
C VAL A 229 4.17 10.75 0.93
N ALA A 230 4.21 10.26 2.18
CA ALA A 230 4.33 11.13 3.35
C ALA A 230 5.60 12.00 3.30
N PHE A 231 6.71 11.47 2.78
CA PHE A 231 7.93 12.26 2.61
C PHE A 231 7.86 13.20 1.42
N THR A 232 7.41 12.71 0.26
CA THR A 232 7.43 13.48 -1.00
C THR A 232 6.39 14.59 -1.03
N GLU A 233 5.27 14.45 -0.32
CA GLU A 233 4.25 15.50 -0.19
C GLU A 233 4.56 16.43 0.99
N LYS A 234 4.68 15.90 2.21
CA LYS A 234 4.63 16.74 3.43
C LYS A 234 5.97 17.30 3.90
N ARG A 235 7.09 16.68 3.54
CA ARG A 235 8.42 17.05 4.09
C ARG A 235 9.40 17.56 3.04
N ALA A 236 9.50 16.86 1.91
CA ALA A 236 10.37 17.25 0.81
C ALA A 236 9.75 18.32 -0.11
N ASN A 237 8.47 18.65 0.07
CA ASN A 237 7.76 19.63 -0.75
C ASN A 237 6.89 20.59 0.08
N LEU A 238 7.52 21.32 1.01
CA LEU A 238 6.85 22.35 1.81
C LEU A 238 6.00 23.35 1.00
N PRO A 239 6.43 23.82 -0.19
CA PRO A 239 5.61 24.70 -1.02
C PRO A 239 4.32 24.05 -1.53
N LEU A 240 4.34 22.75 -1.88
CA LEU A 240 3.13 22.01 -2.25
C LEU A 240 2.18 21.90 -1.05
N ALA A 241 2.73 21.61 0.14
CA ALA A 241 1.94 21.50 1.36
C ALA A 241 1.29 22.81 1.78
N LEU A 242 2.00 23.93 1.62
CA LEU A 242 1.45 25.26 1.87
C LEU A 242 0.45 25.70 0.80
N ALA A 243 0.56 25.22 -0.43
CA ALA A 243 -0.37 25.57 -1.51
C ALA A 243 -1.72 24.83 -1.42
N PHE A 244 -1.78 23.76 -0.63
CA PHE A 244 -3.01 23.00 -0.39
C PHE A 244 -3.82 23.52 0.82
N LEU A 245 -3.19 24.27 1.73
CA LEU A 245 -3.81 24.93 2.89
C LEU A 245 -4.45 26.28 2.52
#